data_AF-A0A7V3QX19-F1
#
_entry.id   AF-A0A7V3QX19-F1
#
_cell.length_a   1.000
_cell.length_b   1.000
_cell.length_c   1.000
_cell.angle_alpha   90.00
_cell.angle_beta   90.00
_cell.angle_gamma   90.00
#
_symmetry.space_group_name_H-M   'P 1'
#
loop_
_entity.id
_entity.type
_entity.pdbx_description
1 polymer ?
#
loop_
_entity_poly.entity_id
_entity_poly.type
_entity_poly.pdbx_seq_one_letter_code
_entity_poly.pdbx_strand_id
1 'polypeptide(L)'
;MAVQPTVRSRSLGNYFRFKGILWAGEGLLLFLATLETHEMGEVSTLRLFAFYLLLFAAPGVLLVTLGSLVRMRLPVAWWLAMVYLSALIAIKTSLGFSQGAVDLWYSLAKQVPPHYLLDLQVFGIVSAVIYALDIAAFVAFLSPKARECYGVRRRSTPE
;
A
#
# COMPACT_ATOMS: atom_id res chain seq x y z
N MET A 1 -10.68 -10.22 -28.65
CA MET A 1 -9.28 -9.74 -28.76
C MET A 1 -8.68 -9.62 -27.37
N ALA A 2 -7.57 -10.31 -27.08
CA ALA A 2 -6.86 -10.14 -25.80
C ALA A 2 -6.16 -8.77 -25.79
N VAL A 3 -6.54 -7.88 -24.88
CA VAL A 3 -5.92 -6.57 -24.72
C VAL A 3 -4.53 -6.78 -24.11
N GLN A 4 -3.47 -6.66 -24.92
CA GLN A 4 -2.11 -6.82 -24.42
C GLN A 4 -1.72 -5.65 -23.50
N PRO A 5 -1.03 -5.88 -22.37
CA PRO A 5 -0.56 -4.81 -21.47
C PRO A 5 0.49 -3.90 -22.11
N THR A 6 0.54 -2.60 -21.76
CA THR A 6 1.65 -1.70 -22.17
C THR A 6 2.79 -1.88 -21.18
N VAL A 7 4.01 -1.47 -21.56
CA VAL A 7 5.14 -1.37 -20.61
C VAL A 7 4.73 -0.60 -19.34
N ARG A 8 4.01 0.51 -19.49
CA ARG A 8 3.51 1.32 -18.36
C ARG A 8 2.45 0.60 -17.51
N SER A 9 1.45 -0.03 -18.13
CA SER A 9 0.42 -0.77 -17.37
C SER A 9 1.00 -1.99 -16.66
N ARG A 10 2.04 -2.62 -17.23
CA ARG A 10 2.82 -3.66 -16.56
C ARG A 10 3.59 -3.11 -15.37
N SER A 11 4.40 -2.06 -15.55
CA SER A 11 5.20 -1.48 -14.46
C SER A 11 4.31 -1.02 -13.28
N LEU A 12 3.17 -0.38 -13.57
CA LEU A 12 2.23 0.06 -12.55
C LEU A 12 1.52 -1.12 -11.87
N GLY A 13 1.11 -2.13 -12.62
CA GLY A 13 0.55 -3.35 -12.04
C GLY A 13 1.57 -4.12 -11.19
N ASN A 14 2.85 -4.10 -11.58
CA ASN A 14 3.95 -4.65 -10.77
C ASN A 14 4.12 -3.86 -9.47
N TYR A 15 4.06 -2.53 -9.55
CA TYR A 15 4.15 -1.65 -8.40
C TYR A 15 3.09 -1.98 -7.33
N PHE A 16 1.81 -2.01 -7.72
CA PHE A 16 0.73 -2.33 -6.77
C PHE A 16 0.85 -3.74 -6.18
N ARG A 17 1.29 -4.71 -6.98
CA ARG A 17 1.54 -6.07 -6.48
C ARG A 17 2.70 -6.10 -5.49
N PHE A 18 3.81 -5.43 -5.81
CA PHE A 18 4.95 -5.30 -4.91
C PHE A 18 4.55 -4.63 -3.61
N LYS A 19 3.83 -3.51 -3.68
CA LYS A 19 3.32 -2.78 -2.52
C LYS A 19 2.41 -3.65 -1.65
N GLY A 20 1.50 -4.41 -2.26
CA GLY A 20 0.60 -5.30 -1.53
C GLY A 20 1.35 -6.41 -0.78
N ILE A 21 2.38 -7.00 -1.41
CA ILE A 21 3.24 -8.01 -0.77
C ILE A 21 4.03 -7.38 0.39
N LEU A 22 4.61 -6.21 0.16
CA LEU A 22 5.41 -5.51 1.16
C LEU A 22 4.57 -5.13 2.39
N TRP A 23 3.37 -4.57 2.17
CA TRP A 23 2.43 -4.21 3.24
C TRP A 23 2.02 -5.41 4.10
N ALA A 24 1.72 -6.54 3.47
CA ALA A 24 1.40 -7.78 4.19
C ALA A 24 2.62 -8.33 4.96
N GLY A 25 3.80 -8.28 4.36
CA GLY A 25 5.05 -8.73 4.99
C GLY A 25 5.45 -7.89 6.20
N GLU A 26 5.36 -6.57 6.09
CA GLU A 26 5.58 -5.63 7.20
C GLU A 26 4.62 -5.89 8.36
N GLY A 27 3.33 -6.08 8.05
CA GLY A 27 2.34 -6.46 9.06
C GLY A 27 2.63 -7.79 9.75
N LEU A 28 3.21 -8.75 9.02
CA LEU A 28 3.57 -10.05 9.58
C LEU A 28 4.73 -9.92 10.55
N LEU A 29 5.74 -9.10 10.24
CA LEU A 29 6.85 -8.82 11.15
C LEU A 29 6.36 -8.15 12.43
N LEU A 30 5.46 -7.15 12.32
CA LEU A 30 4.84 -6.52 13.48
C LEU A 30 4.03 -7.52 14.31
N PHE A 31 3.26 -8.40 13.65
CA PHE A 31 2.52 -9.46 14.33
C PHE A 31 3.46 -10.41 15.11
N LEU A 32 4.56 -10.87 14.49
CA LEU A 32 5.54 -11.73 15.16
C LEU A 32 6.18 -11.02 16.36
N ALA A 33 6.59 -9.76 16.20
CA ALA A 33 7.13 -8.96 17.30
C ALA A 33 6.14 -8.81 18.46
N THR A 34 4.84 -8.63 18.16
CA THR A 34 3.80 -8.55 19.21
C THR A 34 3.56 -9.86 19.95
N LEU A 35 3.84 -11.02 19.34
CA LEU A 35 3.75 -12.31 20.02
C LEU A 35 4.88 -12.52 21.05
N GLU A 36 6.04 -11.91 20.81
CA GLU A 36 7.21 -12.06 21.69
C GLU A 36 7.21 -11.06 22.87
N THR A 37 6.53 -9.92 22.73
CA THR A 37 6.38 -8.95 23.82
C THR A 37 5.41 -9.44 24.90
N HIS A 38 5.95 -9.88 26.03
CA HIS A 38 5.19 -10.35 27.22
C HIS A 38 4.22 -9.31 27.83
N GLU A 39 4.31 -8.04 27.46
CA GLU A 39 3.42 -6.97 27.95
C GLU A 39 2.00 -7.02 27.36
N MET A 40 1.76 -7.77 26.28
CA MET A 40 0.39 -7.95 25.74
C MET A 40 -0.43 -9.03 26.45
N GLY A 41 -0.08 -9.37 27.70
CA GLY A 41 -0.58 -10.49 28.51
C GLY A 41 -2.10 -10.61 28.71
N GLU A 42 -2.90 -9.71 28.15
CA GLU A 42 -4.38 -9.76 28.18
C GLU A 42 -5.04 -9.93 26.80
N VAL A 43 -4.30 -9.80 25.69
CA VAL A 43 -4.87 -9.87 24.34
C VAL A 43 -4.75 -11.30 23.80
N SER A 44 -5.88 -11.94 23.51
CA SER A 44 -5.86 -13.28 22.91
C SER A 44 -5.17 -13.29 21.54
N THR A 45 -4.37 -14.32 21.27
CA THR A 45 -3.67 -14.51 19.98
C THR A 45 -4.63 -14.44 18.78
N LEU A 46 -5.86 -14.92 18.96
CA LEU A 46 -6.95 -14.83 17.97
C LEU A 46 -7.31 -13.39 17.61
N ARG A 47 -7.34 -12.48 18.60
CA ARG A 47 -7.59 -11.04 18.36
C ARG A 47 -6.42 -10.40 17.64
N LEU A 48 -5.18 -10.65 18.05
CA LEU A 48 -3.98 -10.14 17.36
C LEU A 48 -3.93 -10.63 15.91
N PHE A 49 -4.24 -11.91 15.67
CA PHE A 49 -4.33 -12.46 14.33
C PHE A 49 -5.44 -11.82 13.49
N ALA A 50 -6.61 -11.58 14.07
CA ALA A 50 -7.69 -10.85 13.40
C ALA A 50 -7.28 -9.41 13.05
N PHE A 51 -6.57 -8.71 13.94
CA PHE A 51 -6.01 -7.38 13.64
C PHE A 51 -5.02 -7.43 12.48
N TYR A 52 -4.10 -8.41 12.47
CA TYR A 52 -3.18 -8.61 11.35
C TYR A 52 -3.93 -8.81 10.02
N LEU A 53 -4.94 -9.69 10.02
CA LEU A 53 -5.73 -9.96 8.83
C LEU A 53 -6.44 -8.72 8.29
N LEU A 54 -7.07 -7.95 9.17
CA LEU A 54 -7.87 -6.78 8.78
C LEU A 54 -7.02 -5.58 8.36
N LEU A 55 -5.91 -5.32 9.04
CA LEU A 55 -5.10 -4.12 8.82
C LEU A 55 -4.00 -4.31 7.77
N PHE A 56 -3.51 -5.53 7.58
CA PHE A 56 -2.36 -5.80 6.73
C PHE A 56 -2.68 -6.78 5.61
N ALA A 57 -3.16 -7.98 5.93
CA ALA A 57 -3.34 -9.03 4.93
C ALA A 57 -4.43 -8.68 3.90
N ALA A 58 -5.63 -8.29 4.35
CA ALA A 58 -6.74 -7.97 3.45
C ALA A 58 -6.42 -6.75 2.56
N PRO A 59 -5.89 -5.63 3.08
CA PRO A 59 -5.41 -4.53 2.23
C PRO A 59 -4.31 -4.95 1.26
N GLY A 60 -3.36 -5.80 1.68
CA GLY A 60 -2.31 -6.35 0.82
C GLY A 60 -2.88 -7.14 -0.36
N VAL A 61 -3.84 -8.04 -0.10
CA VAL A 61 -4.53 -8.82 -1.15
C VAL A 61 -5.32 -7.92 -2.09
N LEU A 62 -6.00 -6.91 -1.57
CA LEU A 62 -6.72 -5.93 -2.39
C LEU A 62 -5.75 -5.19 -3.34
N LEU A 63 -4.55 -4.81 -2.87
CA LEU A 63 -3.54 -4.16 -3.70
C LEU A 63 -2.96 -5.08 -4.77
N VAL A 64 -2.70 -6.35 -4.44
CA VAL A 64 -2.26 -7.36 -5.41
C VAL A 64 -3.33 -7.58 -6.49
N THR A 65 -4.60 -7.64 -6.08
CA THR A 65 -5.75 -7.78 -6.97
C THR A 65 -5.86 -6.57 -7.88
N LEU A 66 -5.84 -5.36 -7.31
CA LEU A 66 -5.84 -4.10 -8.06
C LEU A 66 -4.69 -4.05 -9.06
N GLY A 67 -3.47 -4.42 -8.67
CA GLY A 67 -2.32 -4.48 -9.58
C GLY A 67 -2.54 -5.45 -10.74
N SER A 68 -3.21 -6.57 -10.51
CA SER A 68 -3.57 -7.52 -11.57
C SER A 68 -4.63 -6.95 -12.52
N LEU A 69 -5.64 -6.26 -11.99
CA LEU A 69 -6.67 -5.58 -12.80
C LEU A 69 -6.09 -4.41 -13.62
N VAL A 70 -5.12 -3.67 -13.04
CA VAL A 70 -4.36 -2.60 -13.70
C VAL A 70 -3.52 -3.17 -14.86
N ARG A 71 -2.92 -4.36 -14.71
CA ARG A 71 -2.23 -5.03 -15.82
C ARG A 71 -3.19 -5.38 -16.96
N MET A 72 -4.42 -5.80 -16.63
CA MET A 72 -5.48 -6.13 -17.58
C MET A 72 -6.12 -4.91 -18.25
N ARG A 73 -5.73 -3.69 -17.87
CA ARG A 73 -6.26 -2.41 -18.40
C ARG A 73 -7.77 -2.25 -18.25
N LEU A 74 -8.35 -2.75 -17.16
CA LEU A 74 -9.77 -2.53 -16.87
C LEU A 74 -10.00 -1.07 -16.46
N PRO A 75 -10.97 -0.34 -17.05
CA PRO A 75 -11.22 1.06 -16.70
C PRO A 75 -11.59 1.27 -15.22
N VAL A 76 -12.33 0.32 -14.64
CA VAL A 76 -12.69 0.32 -13.21
C VAL A 76 -11.46 0.26 -12.32
N ALA A 77 -10.41 -0.46 -12.75
CA ALA A 77 -9.16 -0.57 -11.99
C ALA A 77 -8.41 0.78 -11.93
N TRP A 78 -8.52 1.60 -12.97
CA TRP A 78 -7.94 2.95 -12.96
C TRP A 78 -8.62 3.84 -11.93
N TRP A 79 -9.96 3.85 -11.90
CA TRP A 79 -10.71 4.62 -10.90
C TRP A 79 -10.40 4.17 -9.47
N LEU A 80 -10.39 2.85 -9.23
CA LEU A 80 -10.03 2.30 -7.92
C LEU A 80 -8.61 2.66 -7.50
N ALA A 81 -7.64 2.62 -8.42
CA ALA A 81 -6.27 3.04 -8.15
C ALA A 81 -6.17 4.53 -7.83
N MET A 82 -6.89 5.39 -8.55
CA MET A 82 -6.93 6.83 -8.28
C MET A 82 -7.55 7.15 -6.92
N VAL A 83 -8.66 6.50 -6.56
CA VAL A 83 -9.31 6.65 -5.25
C VAL A 83 -8.36 6.20 -4.14
N TYR A 84 -7.75 5.03 -4.29
CA TYR A 84 -6.79 4.51 -3.31
C TYR A 84 -5.60 5.45 -3.12
N LEU A 85 -4.95 5.88 -4.20
CA LEU A 85 -3.78 6.77 -4.12
C LEU A 85 -4.15 8.14 -3.53
N SER A 86 -5.30 8.70 -3.90
CA SER A 86 -5.79 9.97 -3.34
C SER A 86 -6.07 9.86 -1.85
N ALA A 87 -6.76 8.79 -1.42
CA ALA A 87 -7.04 8.54 -0.01
C ALA A 87 -5.75 8.35 0.78
N LEU A 88 -4.79 7.59 0.24
CA LEU A 88 -3.51 7.36 0.90
C LEU A 88 -2.69 8.65 1.04
N ILE A 89 -2.64 9.49 -0.01
CA ILE A 89 -1.98 10.79 0.05
C ILE A 89 -2.66 11.68 1.09
N ALA A 90 -3.99 11.79 1.06
CA ALA A 90 -4.76 12.61 1.99
C ALA A 90 -4.59 12.16 3.46
N ILE A 91 -4.60 10.85 3.72
CA ILE A 91 -4.36 10.28 5.05
C ILE A 91 -2.95 10.62 5.50
N LYS A 92 -1.95 10.40 4.64
CA LYS A 92 -0.54 10.63 4.98
C LYS A 92 -0.19 12.12 5.14
N THR A 93 -0.87 13.02 4.44
CA THR A 93 -0.70 14.47 4.65
C THR A 93 -1.47 14.99 5.86
N SER A 94 -2.69 14.51 6.10
CA SER A 94 -3.53 14.98 7.22
C SER A 94 -3.11 14.43 8.59
N LEU A 95 -2.65 13.18 8.66
CA LEU A 95 -2.13 12.59 9.89
C LEU A 95 -0.69 13.01 10.20
N GLY A 96 -0.08 13.84 9.35
CA GLY A 96 1.25 14.39 9.55
C GLY A 96 2.32 13.30 9.51
N PHE A 97 2.96 13.14 8.35
CA PHE A 97 4.13 12.28 8.14
C PHE A 97 5.23 12.41 9.21
N SER A 98 5.31 13.56 9.87
CA SER A 98 6.41 13.94 10.74
C SER A 98 6.09 13.91 12.23
N GLN A 99 4.82 13.89 12.65
CA GLN A 99 4.49 14.07 14.07
C GLN A 99 3.75 12.87 14.63
N GLY A 100 2.64 12.45 14.02
CA GLY A 100 1.94 11.23 14.45
C GLY A 100 2.80 9.97 14.35
N ALA A 101 3.56 9.82 13.26
CA ALA A 101 4.48 8.69 13.11
C ALA A 101 5.68 8.76 14.07
N VAL A 102 6.19 9.96 14.36
CA VAL A 102 7.31 10.18 15.30
C VAL A 102 6.86 10.01 16.75
N ASP A 103 5.65 10.40 17.10
CA ASP A 103 5.06 10.21 18.43
C ASP A 103 4.72 8.73 18.65
N LEU A 104 4.16 8.06 17.64
CA LEU A 104 3.94 6.61 17.65
C LEU A 104 5.28 5.88 17.76
N TRP A 105 6.30 6.32 17.02
CA TRP A 105 7.67 5.83 17.10
C TRP A 105 8.27 5.98 18.50
N TYR A 106 8.14 7.17 19.09
CA TYR A 106 8.65 7.44 20.43
C TYR A 106 7.93 6.62 21.50
N SER A 107 6.65 6.34 21.29
CA SER A 107 5.84 5.50 22.18
C SER A 107 6.23 4.03 22.06
N LEU A 108 6.34 3.50 20.83
CA LEU A 108 6.75 2.12 20.57
C LEU A 108 8.19 1.87 21.01
N ALA A 109 9.13 2.75 20.68
CA ALA A 109 10.55 2.61 21.04
C ALA A 109 10.80 2.54 22.56
N LYS A 110 9.87 3.04 23.39
CA LYS A 110 9.92 2.88 24.85
C LYS A 110 9.52 1.49 25.34
N GLN A 111 8.77 0.75 24.53
CA GLN A 111 8.18 -0.55 24.87
C GLN A 111 8.89 -1.72 24.18
N VAL A 112 9.62 -1.47 23.08
CA VAL A 112 10.29 -2.52 22.30
C VAL A 112 11.76 -2.70 22.72
N PRO A 113 12.26 -3.95 22.87
CA PRO A 113 13.66 -4.20 23.19
C PRO A 113 14.66 -3.54 22.21
N PRO A 114 15.87 -3.16 22.66
CA PRO A 114 16.82 -2.37 21.87
C PRO A 114 17.23 -2.96 20.52
N HIS A 115 17.22 -4.29 20.38
CA HIS A 115 17.58 -4.96 19.12
C HIS A 115 16.53 -4.77 18.01
N TYR A 116 15.27 -4.54 18.34
CA TYR A 116 14.21 -4.24 17.36
C TYR A 116 14.20 -2.78 16.90
N LEU A 117 14.92 -1.88 17.57
CA LEU A 117 14.99 -0.47 17.18
C LEU A 117 15.63 -0.29 15.79
N LEU A 118 16.56 -1.18 15.43
CA LEU A 118 17.21 -1.21 14.11
C LEU A 118 16.21 -1.58 13.01
N ASP A 119 15.41 -2.63 13.23
CA ASP A 119 14.37 -3.08 12.30
C ASP A 119 13.28 -2.02 12.10
N LEU A 120 12.93 -1.34 13.19
CA LEU A 120 12.02 -0.20 13.19
C LEU A 120 12.57 0.96 12.34
N GLN A 121 13.87 1.29 12.41
CA GLN A 121 14.44 2.41 11.63
C GLN A 121 14.42 2.09 10.13
N VAL A 122 14.77 0.86 9.79
CA VAL A 122 14.67 0.33 8.43
C VAL A 122 13.23 0.41 7.95
N PHE A 123 12.25 0.05 8.77
CA PHE A 123 10.83 0.17 8.46
C PHE A 123 10.39 1.61 8.15
N GLY A 124 10.87 2.59 8.92
CA GLY A 124 10.61 4.01 8.68
C GLY A 124 11.16 4.50 7.33
N ILE A 125 12.41 4.15 7.01
CA ILE A 125 13.03 4.48 5.72
C ILE A 125 12.28 3.83 4.56
N VAL A 126 11.97 2.54 4.68
CA VAL A 126 11.20 1.79 3.67
C VAL A 126 9.83 2.43 3.45
N SER A 127 9.13 2.79 4.54
CA SER A 127 7.83 3.49 4.47
C SER A 127 7.89 4.84 3.75
N ALA A 128 8.97 5.62 3.96
CA ALA A 128 9.19 6.88 3.27
C ALA A 128 9.46 6.67 1.76
N VAL A 129 10.29 5.69 1.41
CA VAL A 129 10.55 5.32 0.00
C VAL A 129 9.26 4.87 -0.69
N ILE A 130 8.46 4.01 -0.07
CA ILE A 130 7.16 3.58 -0.60
C ILE A 130 6.25 4.79 -0.84
N TYR A 131 6.24 5.76 0.06
CA TYR A 131 5.42 6.95 -0.13
C TYR A 131 5.87 7.84 -1.28
N ALA A 132 7.18 8.03 -1.46
CA ALA A 132 7.70 8.72 -2.63
C ALA A 132 7.29 8.00 -3.93
N LEU A 133 7.33 6.66 -3.93
CA LEU A 133 6.83 5.85 -5.04
C LEU A 133 5.32 5.98 -5.25
N ASP A 134 4.52 6.11 -4.17
CA ASP A 134 3.08 6.35 -4.26
C ASP A 134 2.75 7.68 -4.94
N ILE A 135 3.48 8.74 -4.59
CA ILE A 135 3.34 10.06 -5.24
C ILE A 135 3.74 9.95 -6.71
N ALA A 136 4.87 9.32 -7.02
CA ALA A 136 5.33 9.13 -8.39
C ALA A 136 4.29 8.33 -9.23
N ALA A 137 3.73 7.26 -8.65
CA ALA A 137 2.67 6.48 -9.27
C ALA A 137 1.40 7.32 -9.48
N PHE A 138 0.99 8.12 -8.50
CA PHE A 138 -0.17 9.02 -8.60
C PHE A 138 -0.01 10.03 -9.74
N VAL A 139 1.14 10.70 -9.83
CA VAL A 139 1.45 11.63 -10.92
C VAL A 139 1.44 10.89 -12.28
N ALA A 140 2.01 9.69 -12.33
CA ALA A 140 1.99 8.87 -13.54
C ALA A 140 0.56 8.51 -13.97
N PHE A 141 -0.32 8.16 -13.03
CA PHE A 141 -1.73 7.81 -13.28
C PHE A 141 -2.61 9.01 -13.69
N LEU A 142 -2.29 10.21 -13.20
CA LEU A 142 -2.94 11.45 -13.61
C LEU A 142 -2.59 11.89 -15.02
N SER A 143 -1.44 11.45 -15.56
CA SER A 143 -0.95 11.89 -16.85
C SER A 143 -1.96 11.60 -17.99
N PRO A 144 -2.09 12.48 -19.00
CA PRO A 144 -2.98 12.26 -20.14
C PRO A 144 -2.72 10.93 -20.84
N LYS A 145 -1.44 10.55 -20.97
CA LYS A 145 -0.99 9.29 -21.55
C LYS A 145 -1.47 8.06 -20.75
N ALA A 146 -1.57 8.15 -19.43
CA ALA A 146 -2.14 7.08 -18.62
C ALA A 146 -3.66 7.00 -18.80
N ARG A 147 -4.35 8.15 -18.83
CA ARG A 147 -5.80 8.19 -19.11
C ARG A 147 -6.14 7.61 -20.47
N GLU A 148 -5.32 7.81 -21.48
CA GLU A 148 -5.47 7.17 -22.80
C GLU A 148 -5.27 5.65 -22.75
N CYS A 149 -4.29 5.16 -21.96
CA CYS A 149 -4.04 3.72 -21.81
C CYS A 149 -5.20 2.96 -21.13
N TYR A 150 -5.91 3.62 -20.22
CA TYR A 150 -7.08 3.10 -19.52
C TYR A 150 -8.40 3.69 -20.05
N GLY A 151 -8.30 4.45 -21.13
CA GLY A 151 -9.39 5.21 -21.70
C GLY A 151 -10.51 4.26 -22.09
N VAL A 152 -11.63 4.39 -21.39
CA VAL A 152 -12.94 3.97 -21.88
C VAL A 152 -13.03 4.52 -23.30
N ARG A 153 -12.94 3.66 -24.33
CA ARG A 153 -13.15 4.08 -25.72
C ARG A 153 -14.43 4.90 -25.71
N ARG A 154 -14.34 6.23 -25.91
CA ARG A 154 -15.46 6.97 -26.46
C ARG A 154 -15.74 6.24 -27.76
N ARG A 155 -16.88 5.55 -27.85
CA ARG A 155 -17.42 5.14 -29.14
C ARG A 155 -17.42 6.42 -29.96
N SER A 156 -16.51 6.51 -30.92
CA SER A 156 -16.68 7.40 -32.06
C SER A 156 -18.08 7.06 -32.59
N THR A 157 -18.96 8.05 -32.51
CA THR A 157 -20.21 8.08 -33.25
C THR A 157 -19.92 7.59 -34.66
N PRO A 158 -20.65 6.58 -35.17
CA PRO A 158 -20.56 6.25 -36.58
C PRO A 158 -21.11 7.46 -37.35
N GLU A 159 -20.25 8.14 -38.09
CA GLU A 159 -20.64 8.90 -39.29
C GLU A 159 -20.92 7.91 -40.42
#